data_AF-A0A2E1ZC97-F1
#
_entry.id   AF-A0A2E1ZC97-F1
#
_cell.length_a   1.000
_cell.length_b   1.000
_cell.length_c   1.000
_cell.angle_alpha   90.00
_cell.angle_beta   90.00
_cell.angle_gamma   90.00
#
_symmetry.space_group_name_H-M   'P 1'
#
loop_
_entity.id
_entity.type
_entity.pdbx_description
1 polymer ?
#
loop_
_entity_poly.entity_id
_entity_poly.type
_entity_poly.pdbx_seq_one_letter_code
_entity_poly.pdbx_strand_id
1 'polypeptide(L)'
;MKYKWSLTYSVIILLIAVALIGCTANSGNDSLIETNPELEDSVSQKPLGSFEDEILSIEELTLSEEKLRSIKDHLIQTSGIETFRYSMEAIIKTNVAGIEVKIPVSISGEFEPVDKTKSKVSINMGFVSTEAFSVSGGGKLYFANSADGKWTSSEDTAQIFSSPTVILSNILHKSGPLAVVSKEQLADVSLLHMKVTKLESLFGNIDQDIQADLWINQDNLRIYKLTLQGPVYMPDIQTYLPSQIDAREATVNVSYEFYKYQDTISIEIPEAEDYLINGRLPGTKVFEQVNLVIGFGESHPEYKSTPATSGWHYGQPDAPAPWGVHDEFLPDEVLLQNLVQGGIGLHYNCEDGCQDVIDVLAKFSEQYPKILVSPYTGMNKKIAITAWSYIDEMDEIDVGRIEVFIKAHHNSERAPEHFKP
;
A
#
# COMPACT_ATOMS: atom_id res chain seq x y z
N MET A 1 -54.30 -20.58 -6.80
CA MET A 1 -52.99 -21.01 -7.32
C MET A 1 -52.35 -21.94 -6.30
N LYS A 2 -52.09 -23.20 -6.68
CA LYS A 2 -51.46 -24.22 -5.85
C LYS A 2 -49.95 -24.15 -6.07
N TYR A 3 -49.14 -23.95 -5.03
CA TYR A 3 -47.70 -24.17 -5.08
C TYR A 3 -47.37 -25.45 -4.30
N LYS A 4 -46.86 -26.45 -5.02
CA LYS A 4 -46.41 -27.74 -4.50
C LYS A 4 -44.98 -27.61 -3.96
N TRP A 5 -44.76 -28.21 -2.79
CA TRP A 5 -43.44 -28.58 -2.28
C TRP A 5 -42.77 -29.66 -3.14
N SER A 6 -41.44 -29.61 -3.23
CA SER A 6 -40.60 -30.77 -3.53
C SER A 6 -39.23 -30.60 -2.88
N LEU A 7 -39.03 -31.31 -1.76
CA LEU A 7 -37.72 -31.66 -1.21
C LEU A 7 -36.90 -32.43 -2.24
N THR A 8 -35.62 -32.10 -2.40
CA THR A 8 -34.59 -33.11 -2.69
C THR A 8 -33.34 -32.78 -1.89
N TYR A 9 -33.08 -33.65 -0.91
CA TYR A 9 -31.82 -33.81 -0.20
C TYR A 9 -30.77 -34.35 -1.17
N SER A 10 -29.54 -33.83 -1.13
CA SER A 10 -28.34 -34.61 -1.44
C SER A 10 -27.15 -34.04 -0.67
N VAL A 11 -26.86 -34.72 0.43
CA VAL A 11 -25.66 -34.60 1.24
C VAL A 11 -24.52 -35.27 0.46
N ILE A 12 -23.44 -34.55 0.17
CA ILE A 12 -22.18 -35.15 -0.26
C ILE A 12 -21.12 -34.77 0.79
N ILE A 13 -20.86 -35.72 1.68
CA ILE A 13 -19.71 -35.75 2.58
C ILE A 13 -18.58 -36.39 1.77
N LEU A 14 -17.47 -35.68 1.56
CA LEU A 14 -16.24 -36.27 1.07
C LEU A 14 -15.18 -36.23 2.18
N LEU A 15 -15.04 -37.38 2.85
CA LEU A 15 -13.92 -37.73 3.71
C LEU A 15 -12.81 -38.32 2.83
N ILE A 16 -11.61 -37.73 2.85
CA ILE A 16 -10.40 -38.43 2.40
C ILE A 16 -9.35 -38.31 3.49
N ALA A 17 -9.07 -39.44 4.12
CA ALA A 17 -7.98 -39.64 5.07
C ALA A 17 -6.88 -40.50 4.40
N VAL A 18 -5.68 -39.93 4.41
CA VAL A 18 -4.34 -40.53 4.59
C VAL A 18 -3.89 -41.70 3.70
N ALA A 19 -2.78 -41.48 3.00
CA ALA A 19 -1.72 -42.49 2.87
C ALA A 19 -0.33 -41.83 2.93
N LEU A 20 0.35 -42.08 4.04
CA LEU A 20 1.79 -41.90 4.22
C LEU A 20 2.53 -42.92 3.35
N ILE A 21 3.37 -42.46 2.42
CA ILE A 21 4.49 -43.26 1.89
C ILE A 21 5.69 -42.34 1.80
N GLY A 22 6.72 -42.64 2.60
CA GLY A 22 8.03 -42.03 2.48
C GLY A 22 8.80 -42.60 1.30
N CYS A 23 9.58 -41.75 0.64
CA CYS A 23 10.73 -42.14 -0.17
C CYS A 23 11.84 -41.11 0.05
N THR A 24 13.02 -41.63 0.33
CA THR A 24 14.28 -40.91 0.55
C THR A 24 15.02 -40.66 -0.78
N ALA A 25 15.70 -39.50 -0.81
CA ALA A 25 17.00 -39.22 -1.43
C ALA A 25 17.17 -39.11 -2.98
N ASN A 26 17.38 -37.85 -3.39
CA ASN A 26 18.57 -37.31 -4.07
C ASN A 26 18.67 -37.34 -5.62
N SER A 27 18.70 -36.15 -6.23
CA SER A 27 19.79 -35.69 -7.13
C SER A 27 19.53 -34.24 -7.57
N GLY A 28 20.51 -33.36 -7.34
CA GLY A 28 20.41 -31.93 -7.59
C GLY A 28 20.40 -31.50 -9.05
N ASN A 29 20.05 -30.24 -9.25
CA ASN A 29 20.68 -29.40 -10.26
C ASN A 29 20.62 -27.94 -9.78
N ASP A 30 21.79 -27.31 -9.73
CA ASP A 30 22.00 -25.91 -9.37
C ASP A 30 21.21 -24.96 -10.28
N SER A 31 20.50 -24.02 -9.67
CA SER A 31 20.29 -22.70 -10.25
C SER A 31 20.63 -21.68 -9.17
N LEU A 32 21.80 -21.08 -9.30
CA LEU A 32 22.29 -19.95 -8.52
C LEU A 32 21.30 -18.80 -8.66
N ILE A 33 20.47 -18.61 -7.63
CA ILE A 33 19.79 -17.34 -7.38
C ILE A 33 20.76 -16.55 -6.53
N GLU A 34 21.32 -15.47 -7.07
CA GLU A 34 22.05 -14.47 -6.28
C GLU A 34 21.07 -13.83 -5.29
N THR A 35 21.07 -14.37 -4.07
CA THR A 35 20.46 -13.74 -2.90
C THR A 35 21.36 -12.58 -2.48
N ASN A 36 20.84 -11.36 -2.59
CA ASN A 36 21.49 -10.17 -2.04
C ASN A 36 21.64 -10.33 -0.50
N PRO A 37 22.84 -10.38 0.09
CA PRO A 37 23.04 -10.80 1.49
C PRO A 37 22.71 -9.71 2.54
N GLU A 38 22.29 -8.51 2.13
CA GLU A 38 22.16 -7.36 3.04
C GLU A 38 20.78 -7.18 3.70
N LEU A 39 19.83 -8.11 3.46
CA LEU A 39 18.45 -8.02 4.01
C LEU A 39 18.14 -9.01 5.14
N GLU A 40 19.07 -9.92 5.50
CA GLU A 40 18.80 -10.97 6.48
C GLU A 40 19.28 -10.69 7.92
N ASP A 41 20.11 -9.66 8.16
CA ASP A 41 20.89 -9.60 9.42
C ASP A 41 20.52 -8.49 10.42
N SER A 42 19.38 -7.79 10.29
CA SER A 42 19.03 -6.69 11.22
C SER A 42 17.66 -6.70 11.88
N VAL A 43 16.76 -7.65 11.60
CA VAL A 43 15.42 -7.66 12.25
C VAL A 43 14.99 -9.07 12.67
N SER A 44 15.90 -9.81 13.29
CA SER A 44 15.57 -11.08 13.96
C SER A 44 16.12 -11.10 15.39
N GLN A 45 15.67 -10.12 16.18
CA GLN A 45 15.62 -10.29 17.63
C GLN A 45 14.25 -9.83 18.11
N LYS A 46 13.33 -10.80 18.19
CA LYS A 46 12.22 -10.72 19.15
C LYS A 46 12.84 -10.39 20.51
N PRO A 47 12.34 -9.40 21.27
CA PRO A 47 12.84 -9.20 22.62
C PRO A 47 12.64 -10.49 23.40
N LEU A 48 13.74 -11.03 23.90
CA LEU A 48 13.72 -11.95 25.03
C LEU A 48 13.23 -11.10 26.22
N GLY A 49 11.92 -11.05 26.43
CA GLY A 49 11.27 -10.20 27.41
C GLY A 49 10.06 -9.49 26.81
N SER A 50 8.92 -10.18 26.81
CA SER A 50 7.67 -9.45 27.07
C SER A 50 7.88 -8.73 28.40
N PHE A 51 7.76 -7.41 28.42
CA PHE A 51 7.73 -6.65 29.68
C PHE A 51 6.41 -6.97 30.41
N GLU A 52 6.31 -8.20 30.93
CA GLU A 52 5.63 -8.43 32.21
C GLU A 52 6.53 -7.87 33.31
N ASP A 53 6.91 -6.59 33.20
CA ASP A 53 7.56 -5.91 34.31
C ASP A 53 6.50 -5.82 35.40
N GLU A 54 6.71 -6.61 36.45
CA GLU A 54 5.82 -6.66 37.58
C GLU A 54 5.74 -5.25 38.19
N ILE A 55 4.53 -4.67 38.17
CA ILE A 55 4.30 -3.36 38.78
C ILE A 55 4.61 -3.49 40.28
N LEU A 56 5.68 -2.84 40.71
CA LEU A 56 6.17 -2.91 42.09
C LEU A 56 5.26 -2.14 43.05
N SER A 57 4.69 -1.03 42.59
CA SER A 57 3.75 -0.21 43.36
C SER A 57 2.89 0.67 42.48
N ILE A 58 1.65 0.90 42.92
CA ILE A 58 0.70 1.87 42.35
C ILE A 58 0.32 2.86 43.44
N GLU A 59 0.47 4.15 43.16
CA GLU A 59 0.16 5.24 44.07
C GLU A 59 -0.92 6.15 43.45
N GLU A 60 -1.89 6.58 44.27
CA GLU A 60 -2.81 7.65 43.87
C GLU A 60 -2.06 8.97 43.77
N LEU A 61 -2.31 9.71 42.69
CA LEU A 61 -1.68 11.00 42.44
C LEU A 61 -2.74 11.99 41.98
N THR A 62 -2.62 13.23 42.46
CA THR A 62 -3.40 14.36 41.96
C THR A 62 -2.46 15.39 41.34
N LEU A 63 -2.78 15.85 40.15
CA LEU A 63 -2.04 16.88 39.43
C LEU A 63 -2.97 18.06 39.16
N SER A 64 -2.43 19.29 39.21
CA SER A 64 -3.19 20.48 38.85
C SER A 64 -3.53 20.49 37.36
N GLU A 65 -4.61 21.16 36.98
CA GLU A 65 -5.01 21.32 35.57
C GLU A 65 -3.89 21.98 34.74
N GLU A 66 -3.17 22.94 35.32
CA GLU A 66 -2.02 23.59 34.67
C GLU A 66 -0.90 22.58 34.38
N LYS A 67 -0.60 21.68 35.32
CA LYS A 67 0.42 20.65 35.12
C LYS A 67 0.00 19.64 34.06
N LEU A 68 -1.26 19.21 34.06
CA LEU A 68 -1.82 18.29 33.06
C LEU A 68 -1.80 18.92 31.66
N ARG A 69 -2.12 20.21 31.55
CA ARG A 69 -2.00 20.97 30.30
C ARG A 69 -0.55 21.06 29.82
N SER A 70 0.37 21.41 30.72
CA SER A 70 1.81 21.48 30.39
C SER A 70 2.36 20.13 29.93
N ILE A 71 1.94 19.03 30.54
CA ILE A 71 2.33 17.67 30.09
C ILE A 71 1.77 17.41 28.69
N LYS A 72 0.50 17.70 28.44
CA LYS A 72 -0.11 17.51 27.12
C LYS A 72 0.60 18.33 26.04
N ASP A 73 0.87 19.61 26.31
CA ASP A 73 1.57 20.50 25.38
C ASP A 73 3.00 20.01 25.10
N HIS A 74 3.70 19.49 26.12
CA HIS A 74 5.00 18.87 25.96
C HIS A 74 4.93 17.63 25.05
N LEU A 75 4.00 16.71 25.31
CA LEU A 75 3.82 15.51 24.49
C LEU A 75 3.51 15.85 23.03
N ILE A 76 2.70 16.88 22.77
CA ILE A 76 2.43 17.36 21.41
C ILE A 76 3.71 17.84 20.72
N GLN A 77 4.60 18.51 21.45
CA GLN A 77 5.84 19.08 20.89
C GLN A 77 6.95 18.04 20.73
N THR A 78 6.98 17.00 21.55
CA THR A 78 8.10 16.04 21.61
C THR A 78 7.77 14.65 21.05
N SER A 79 6.50 14.31 20.82
CA SER A 79 6.15 13.06 20.15
C SER A 79 6.68 13.07 18.72
N GLY A 80 7.63 12.17 18.43
CA GLY A 80 8.20 12.01 17.09
C GLY A 80 9.42 12.88 16.76
N ILE A 81 10.04 13.54 17.74
CA ILE A 81 11.30 14.29 17.52
C ILE A 81 12.56 13.46 17.72
N GLU A 82 12.44 12.28 18.33
CA GLU A 82 13.53 11.35 18.60
C GLU A 82 13.29 10.04 17.84
N THR A 83 14.37 9.33 17.52
CA THR A 83 14.28 7.93 17.07
C THR A 83 13.80 7.05 18.22
N PHE A 84 13.04 6.01 17.91
CA PHE A 84 12.64 4.98 18.87
C PHE A 84 12.27 3.68 18.16
N ARG A 85 12.17 2.61 18.93
CA ARG A 85 11.60 1.34 18.52
C ARG A 85 10.26 1.15 19.20
N TYR A 86 9.38 0.39 18.57
CA TYR A 86 8.08 0.09 19.14
C TYR A 86 7.63 -1.33 18.83
N SER A 87 6.74 -1.81 19.68
CA SER A 87 5.92 -2.99 19.43
C SER A 87 4.46 -2.64 19.64
N MET A 88 3.58 -3.21 18.83
CA MET A 88 2.14 -3.08 18.95
C MET A 88 1.51 -4.47 18.90
N GLU A 89 0.63 -4.73 19.86
CA GLU A 89 -0.24 -5.90 19.85
C GLU A 89 -1.68 -5.42 19.78
N ALA A 90 -2.45 -5.97 18.84
CA ALA A 90 -3.85 -5.66 18.67
C ALA A 90 -4.70 -6.91 18.49
N ILE A 91 -5.94 -6.85 18.98
CA ILE A 91 -6.99 -7.82 18.66
C ILE A 91 -8.17 -7.06 18.06
N ILE A 92 -8.37 -7.25 16.76
CA ILE A 92 -9.55 -6.78 16.05
C ILE A 92 -10.64 -7.84 16.21
N LYS A 93 -11.79 -7.46 16.74
CA LYS A 93 -12.97 -8.32 16.91
C LYS A 93 -14.05 -7.84 15.96
N THR A 94 -14.53 -8.74 15.11
CA THR A 94 -15.60 -8.46 14.17
C THR A 94 -16.59 -9.64 14.08
N ASN A 95 -17.68 -9.46 13.34
CA ASN A 95 -18.67 -10.49 13.09
C ASN A 95 -18.85 -10.69 11.59
N VAL A 96 -18.67 -11.94 11.13
CA VAL A 96 -18.89 -12.34 9.74
C VAL A 96 -19.98 -13.41 9.73
N ALA A 97 -21.13 -13.10 9.11
CA ALA A 97 -22.27 -14.01 8.99
C ALA A 97 -22.75 -14.63 10.34
N GLY A 98 -22.69 -13.88 11.44
CA GLY A 98 -23.09 -14.33 12.77
C GLY A 98 -21.98 -14.98 13.59
N ILE A 99 -20.78 -15.16 13.02
CA ILE A 99 -19.63 -15.77 13.70
C ILE A 99 -18.68 -14.68 14.18
N GLU A 100 -18.32 -14.72 15.46
CA GLU A 100 -17.27 -13.84 16.02
C GLU A 100 -15.90 -14.25 15.48
N VAL A 101 -15.20 -13.29 14.88
CA VAL A 101 -13.84 -13.46 14.35
C VAL A 101 -12.90 -12.57 15.15
N LYS A 102 -11.78 -13.15 15.60
CA LYS A 102 -10.70 -12.44 16.29
C LYS A 102 -9.46 -12.47 15.41
N ILE A 103 -8.94 -11.30 15.11
CA ILE A 103 -7.78 -11.10 14.25
C ILE A 103 -6.68 -10.52 15.12
N PRO A 104 -5.75 -11.35 15.62
CA PRO A 104 -4.59 -10.86 16.35
C PRO A 104 -3.57 -10.30 15.35
N VAL A 105 -3.12 -9.09 15.61
CA VAL A 105 -2.13 -8.36 14.81
C VAL A 105 -0.97 -7.98 15.74
N SER A 106 0.24 -8.27 15.31
CA SER A 106 1.48 -7.89 15.97
C SER A 106 2.28 -7.03 14.99
N ILE A 107 2.77 -5.87 15.45
CA ILE A 107 3.68 -5.02 14.69
C ILE A 107 4.92 -4.78 15.52
N SER A 108 6.09 -4.90 14.91
CA SER A 108 7.35 -4.44 15.49
C SER A 108 8.01 -3.49 14.51
N GLY A 109 8.50 -2.36 14.99
CA GLY A 109 8.99 -1.33 14.10
C GLY A 109 10.01 -0.38 14.69
N GLU A 110 10.58 0.39 13.78
CA GLU A 110 11.53 1.46 14.02
C GLU A 110 10.91 2.77 13.53
N PHE A 111 11.16 3.86 14.25
CA PHE A 111 10.75 5.20 13.89
C PHE A 111 11.96 6.12 13.74
N GLU A 112 11.97 6.90 12.67
CA GLU A 112 12.92 7.98 12.40
C GLU A 112 12.14 9.29 12.17
N PRO A 113 12.48 10.37 12.90
CA PRO A 113 11.91 11.68 12.65
C PRO A 113 12.10 12.16 11.20
N VAL A 114 11.17 12.95 10.65
CA VAL A 114 9.97 13.48 11.31
C VAL A 114 8.76 12.55 11.26
N ASP A 115 8.74 11.56 10.35
CA ASP A 115 7.60 10.65 10.20
C ASP A 115 7.91 9.40 9.35
N LYS A 116 9.09 8.80 9.51
CA LYS A 116 9.43 7.56 8.82
C LYS A 116 9.28 6.38 9.76
N THR A 117 8.59 5.35 9.31
CA THR A 117 8.58 4.06 10.02
C THR A 117 8.95 2.93 9.10
N LYS A 118 9.58 1.90 9.66
CA LYS A 118 9.75 0.60 9.03
C LYS A 118 9.28 -0.45 10.01
N SER A 119 8.32 -1.26 9.58
CA SER A 119 7.66 -2.23 10.45
C SER A 119 7.62 -3.62 9.82
N LYS A 120 7.69 -4.63 10.67
CA LYS A 120 7.22 -5.98 10.38
C LYS A 120 5.82 -6.14 10.96
N VAL A 121 4.87 -6.50 10.10
CA VAL A 121 3.46 -6.72 10.43
C VAL A 121 3.17 -8.22 10.35
N SER A 122 2.64 -8.79 11.43
CA SER A 122 2.30 -10.20 11.52
C SER A 122 0.83 -10.36 11.93
N ILE A 123 0.07 -11.16 11.18
CA ILE A 123 -1.34 -11.49 11.48
C ILE A 123 -1.44 -13.00 11.59
N ASN A 124 -1.92 -13.51 12.73
CA ASN A 124 -1.93 -14.96 13.00
C ASN A 124 -3.29 -15.45 13.52
N MET A 125 -4.16 -15.89 12.62
CA MET A 125 -5.49 -16.38 12.96
C MET A 125 -5.53 -17.90 13.25
N GLY A 126 -4.38 -18.56 13.36
CA GLY A 126 -4.25 -20.01 13.60
C GLY A 126 -4.50 -20.90 12.37
N PHE A 127 -5.38 -20.49 11.45
CA PHE A 127 -5.58 -21.15 10.16
C PHE A 127 -4.89 -20.43 9.00
N VAL A 128 -4.59 -19.15 9.17
CA VAL A 128 -3.82 -18.30 8.25
C VAL A 128 -2.83 -17.49 9.08
N SER A 129 -1.57 -17.48 8.64
CA SER A 129 -0.53 -16.61 9.18
C SER A 129 0.10 -15.85 8.02
N THR A 130 0.17 -14.53 8.14
CA THR A 130 0.80 -13.66 7.14
C THR A 130 1.82 -12.77 7.83
N GLU A 131 2.98 -12.63 7.20
CA GLU A 131 3.98 -11.64 7.58
C GLU A 131 4.26 -10.74 6.38
N ALA A 132 4.32 -9.43 6.62
CA ALA A 132 4.63 -8.44 5.60
C ALA A 132 5.50 -7.33 6.21
N PHE A 133 6.21 -6.60 5.36
CA PHE A 133 6.88 -5.37 5.77
C PHE A 133 6.05 -4.17 5.35
N SER A 134 6.01 -3.16 6.20
CA SER A 134 5.48 -1.84 5.85
C SER A 134 6.51 -0.75 6.09
N VAL A 135 6.42 0.31 5.29
CA VAL A 135 7.18 1.55 5.50
C VAL A 135 6.18 2.69 5.45
N SER A 136 6.28 3.68 6.34
CA SER A 136 5.53 4.93 6.22
C SER A 136 6.50 6.08 6.01
N GLY A 137 6.05 7.11 5.27
CA GLY A 137 6.80 8.35 5.12
C GLY A 137 6.21 9.24 4.04
N GLY A 138 6.33 10.57 4.23
CA GLY A 138 5.83 11.55 3.28
C GLY A 138 4.31 11.49 3.07
N GLY A 139 3.54 11.09 4.10
CA GLY A 139 2.08 10.94 4.03
C GLY A 139 1.61 9.70 3.28
N LYS A 140 2.51 8.77 2.95
CA LYS A 140 2.21 7.50 2.31
C LYS A 140 2.52 6.31 3.21
N LEU A 141 1.79 5.24 2.98
CA LEU A 141 1.99 3.94 3.58
C LEU A 141 2.33 2.93 2.48
N TYR A 142 3.42 2.21 2.65
CA TYR A 142 3.99 1.26 1.72
C TYR A 142 3.88 -0.14 2.32
N PHE A 143 3.46 -1.12 1.52
CA PHE A 143 3.43 -2.52 1.91
C PHE A 143 4.16 -3.37 0.88
N ALA A 144 5.02 -4.27 1.37
CA ALA A 144 5.64 -5.29 0.56
C ALA A 144 4.67 -6.45 0.34
N ASN A 145 4.45 -6.82 -0.91
CA ASN A 145 3.71 -8.01 -1.26
C ASN A 145 4.50 -9.25 -0.83
N SER A 146 3.89 -10.07 0.03
CA SER A 146 4.50 -11.30 0.55
C SER A 146 4.88 -12.34 -0.51
N ALA A 147 4.29 -12.27 -1.72
CA ALA A 147 4.53 -13.24 -2.79
C ALA A 147 5.75 -12.93 -3.67
N ASP A 148 5.99 -11.64 -3.97
CA ASP A 148 7.03 -11.21 -4.93
C ASP A 148 7.98 -10.13 -4.37
N GLY A 149 7.75 -9.66 -3.15
CA GLY A 149 8.57 -8.65 -2.48
C GLY A 149 8.39 -7.22 -3.03
N LYS A 150 7.48 -7.01 -4.00
CA LYS A 150 7.25 -5.70 -4.60
C LYS A 150 6.47 -4.80 -3.65
N TRP A 151 6.84 -3.52 -3.62
CA TRP A 151 6.17 -2.53 -2.80
C TRP A 151 5.01 -1.91 -3.56
N THR A 152 3.88 -1.74 -2.87
CA THR A 152 2.77 -0.90 -3.30
C THR A 152 2.59 0.21 -2.28
N SER A 153 2.19 1.41 -2.69
CA SER A 153 1.85 2.48 -1.75
C SER A 153 0.38 2.90 -1.82
N SER A 154 -0.08 3.48 -0.72
CA SER A 154 -1.36 4.16 -0.57
C SER A 154 -1.17 5.43 0.25
N GLU A 155 -2.18 6.29 0.28
CA GLU A 155 -2.21 7.39 1.26
C GLU A 155 -2.22 6.82 2.69
N ASP A 156 -1.49 7.47 3.60
CA ASP A 156 -1.56 7.16 5.02
C ASP A 156 -2.78 7.85 5.64
N THR A 157 -3.82 7.07 5.93
CA THR A 157 -5.10 7.55 6.46
C THR A 157 -5.18 7.54 7.98
N ALA A 158 -4.05 7.46 8.67
CA ALA A 158 -3.95 7.46 10.14
C ALA A 158 -4.74 6.31 10.82
N GLN A 159 -4.72 5.13 10.19
CA GLN A 159 -5.37 3.91 10.66
C GLN A 159 -4.42 3.08 11.54
N ILE A 160 -4.86 1.88 11.94
CA ILE A 160 -4.10 1.01 12.85
C ILE A 160 -2.71 0.56 12.35
N PHE A 161 -2.45 0.69 11.04
CA PHE A 161 -1.18 0.33 10.40
C PHE A 161 -0.27 1.54 10.13
N SER A 162 -0.74 2.73 10.45
CA SER A 162 -0.01 3.98 10.28
C SER A 162 1.11 4.12 11.29
N SER A 163 1.97 5.10 11.06
CA SER A 163 3.01 5.49 12.03
C SER A 163 2.41 5.74 13.42
N PRO A 164 3.02 5.24 14.51
CA PRO A 164 2.50 5.47 15.86
C PRO A 164 2.53 6.96 16.24
N THR A 165 3.41 7.78 15.64
CA THR A 165 3.42 9.24 15.87
C THR A 165 2.23 9.93 15.22
N VAL A 166 1.76 9.46 14.07
CA VAL A 166 0.52 9.96 13.43
C VAL A 166 -0.68 9.68 14.33
N ILE A 167 -0.76 8.46 14.89
CA ILE A 167 -1.82 8.07 15.82
C ILE A 167 -1.75 8.91 17.11
N LEU A 168 -0.57 9.04 17.71
CA LEU A 168 -0.35 9.86 18.90
C LEU A 168 -0.70 11.33 18.69
N SER A 169 -0.26 11.91 17.57
CA SER A 169 -0.57 13.28 17.18
C SER A 169 -2.10 13.48 17.11
N ASN A 170 -2.81 12.58 16.44
CA ASN A 170 -4.27 12.63 16.37
C ASN A 170 -4.93 12.53 17.75
N ILE A 171 -4.50 11.61 18.60
CA ILE A 171 -5.02 11.45 19.97
C ILE A 171 -4.82 12.74 20.77
N LEU A 172 -3.60 13.28 20.77
CA LEU A 172 -3.26 14.44 21.59
C LEU A 172 -3.96 15.71 21.08
N HIS A 173 -4.03 15.94 19.77
CA HIS A 173 -4.66 17.14 19.22
C HIS A 173 -6.19 17.11 19.25
N LYS A 174 -6.82 15.95 19.08
CA LYS A 174 -8.30 15.82 19.00
C LYS A 174 -8.98 15.52 20.32
N SER A 175 -8.22 15.29 21.39
CA SER A 175 -8.76 15.01 22.73
C SER A 175 -8.94 16.25 23.59
N GLY A 176 -9.74 16.10 24.65
CA GLY A 176 -9.76 17.00 25.81
C GLY A 176 -8.49 16.91 26.68
N PRO A 177 -8.52 17.48 27.89
CA PRO A 177 -7.40 17.41 28.82
C PRO A 177 -7.01 15.97 29.18
N LEU A 178 -5.75 15.78 29.56
CA LEU A 178 -5.32 14.54 30.19
C LEU A 178 -5.82 14.50 31.64
N ALA A 179 -6.15 13.31 32.14
CA ALA A 179 -6.43 13.08 33.55
C ALA A 179 -5.39 12.11 34.10
N VAL A 180 -4.80 12.42 35.25
CA VAL A 180 -3.91 11.46 35.94
C VAL A 180 -4.76 10.34 36.54
N VAL A 181 -4.30 9.10 36.38
CA VAL A 181 -4.92 7.90 36.97
C VAL A 181 -4.10 7.46 38.17
N SER A 182 -2.81 7.21 37.95
CA SER A 182 -1.90 6.71 38.98
C SER A 182 -0.46 7.10 38.68
N LYS A 183 0.37 6.95 39.71
CA LYS A 183 1.82 6.83 39.58
C LYS A 183 2.18 5.34 39.72
N GLU A 184 2.97 4.82 38.80
CA GLU A 184 3.33 3.40 38.74
C GLU A 184 4.85 3.25 38.75
N GLN A 185 5.34 2.26 39.50
CA GLN A 185 6.76 1.91 39.53
C GLN A 185 6.95 0.52 38.89
N LEU A 186 7.81 0.45 37.89
CA LEU A 186 8.21 -0.78 37.18
C LEU A 186 9.71 -0.91 37.28
N ALA A 187 10.26 -1.95 37.92
CA ALA A 187 11.71 -2.11 38.10
C ALA A 187 12.44 -0.76 38.34
N ASP A 188 13.15 -0.25 37.34
CA ASP A 188 13.95 0.99 37.38
C ASP A 188 13.25 2.23 36.75
N VAL A 189 11.97 2.16 36.43
CA VAL A 189 11.20 3.18 35.70
C VAL A 189 9.98 3.63 36.51
N SER A 190 9.86 4.95 36.72
CA SER A 190 8.67 5.58 37.30
C SER A 190 7.78 6.16 36.19
N LEU A 191 6.53 5.72 36.12
CA LEU A 191 5.56 6.14 35.10
C LEU A 191 4.40 6.95 35.72
N LEU A 192 3.84 7.86 34.93
CA LEU A 192 2.51 8.45 35.14
C LEU A 192 1.54 7.75 34.20
N HIS A 193 0.55 7.06 34.76
CA HIS A 193 -0.58 6.58 33.99
C HIS A 193 -1.59 7.72 33.85
N MET A 194 -1.90 8.06 32.61
CA MET A 194 -2.80 9.14 32.25
C MET A 194 -3.88 8.65 31.31
N LYS A 195 -5.11 9.09 31.58
CA LYS A 195 -6.26 8.86 30.73
C LYS A 195 -6.46 10.04 29.78
N VAL A 196 -6.72 9.73 28.51
CA VAL A 196 -7.14 10.71 27.51
C VAL A 196 -8.65 10.89 27.63
N THR A 197 -9.11 12.14 27.71
CA THR A 197 -10.54 12.45 27.83
C THR A 197 -11.10 13.05 26.55
N LYS A 198 -12.42 12.93 26.33
CA LYS A 198 -13.14 13.56 25.21
C LYS A 198 -12.52 13.30 23.83
N LEU A 199 -12.18 12.04 23.56
CA LEU A 199 -11.70 11.61 22.25
C LEU A 199 -12.90 11.04 21.47
N GLU A 200 -13.36 11.77 20.46
CA GLU A 200 -14.61 11.44 19.76
C GLU A 200 -14.39 10.45 18.60
N SER A 201 -13.28 10.59 17.87
CA SER A 201 -12.93 9.76 16.71
C SER A 201 -11.40 9.64 16.54
N LEU A 202 -10.95 8.46 16.08
CA LEU A 202 -9.56 8.17 15.68
C LEU A 202 -9.48 7.50 14.30
N PHE A 203 -10.27 6.46 14.06
CA PHE A 203 -10.19 5.59 12.88
C PHE A 203 -11.38 5.80 11.92
N GLY A 204 -11.66 7.05 11.55
CA GLY A 204 -12.77 7.41 10.65
C GLY A 204 -14.06 7.86 11.35
N ASN A 205 -15.17 7.90 10.62
CA ASN A 205 -16.44 8.54 11.02
C ASN A 205 -17.37 7.68 11.89
N ILE A 206 -16.82 6.74 12.66
CA ILE A 206 -17.61 5.87 13.54
C ILE A 206 -17.37 6.34 14.98
N ASP A 207 -18.29 7.16 15.47
CA ASP A 207 -18.19 7.85 16.76
C ASP A 207 -18.48 6.96 17.99
N GLN A 208 -18.02 7.49 19.13
CA GLN A 208 -18.28 7.20 20.56
C GLN A 208 -17.65 5.93 21.16
N ASP A 209 -17.12 6.11 22.37
CA ASP A 209 -16.47 5.13 23.25
C ASP A 209 -15.02 4.72 22.94
N ILE A 210 -14.22 5.65 22.38
CA ILE A 210 -12.76 5.46 22.33
C ILE A 210 -12.16 5.67 23.72
N GLN A 211 -11.49 4.63 24.23
CA GLN A 211 -10.69 4.69 25.45
C GLN A 211 -9.22 4.71 25.07
N ALA A 212 -8.50 5.68 25.61
CA ALA A 212 -7.08 5.83 25.36
C ALA A 212 -6.36 6.18 26.67
N ASP A 213 -5.32 5.43 26.97
CA ASP A 213 -4.49 5.61 28.15
C ASP A 213 -3.02 5.63 27.75
N LEU A 214 -2.27 6.51 28.40
CA LEU A 214 -0.84 6.76 28.15
C LEU A 214 -0.09 6.49 29.44
N TRP A 215 1.03 5.78 29.35
CA TRP A 215 2.02 5.75 30.41
C TRP A 215 3.22 6.55 29.95
N ILE A 216 3.59 7.56 30.72
CA ILE A 216 4.72 8.44 30.40
C ILE A 216 5.75 8.39 31.52
N ASN A 217 7.03 8.46 31.17
CA ASN A 217 8.11 8.50 32.15
C ASN A 217 8.06 9.81 32.96
N GLN A 218 8.25 9.72 34.27
CA GLN A 218 8.13 10.88 35.16
C GLN A 218 9.22 11.93 34.98
N ASP A 219 10.43 11.50 34.61
CA ASP A 219 11.60 12.37 34.58
C ASP A 219 11.74 13.08 33.24
N ASN A 220 11.52 12.35 32.14
CA ASN A 220 11.74 12.84 30.78
C ASN A 220 10.46 12.98 29.95
N LEU A 221 9.30 12.59 30.49
CA LEU A 221 7.98 12.66 29.83
C LEU A 221 7.89 11.90 28.50
N ARG A 222 8.82 10.99 28.20
CA ARG A 222 8.70 10.09 27.05
C ARG A 222 7.53 9.13 27.24
N ILE A 223 6.84 8.84 26.15
CA ILE A 223 5.77 7.86 26.13
C ILE A 223 6.41 6.48 26.27
N TYR A 224 5.92 5.70 27.22
CA TYR A 224 6.34 4.32 27.45
C TYR A 224 5.35 3.34 26.83
N LYS A 225 4.05 3.60 27.03
CA LYS A 225 2.96 2.74 26.57
C LYS A 225 1.76 3.57 26.16
N LEU A 226 1.03 3.10 25.15
CA LEU A 226 -0.27 3.61 24.75
C LEU A 226 -1.22 2.42 24.62
N THR A 227 -2.38 2.48 25.26
CA THR A 227 -3.47 1.53 25.01
C THR A 227 -4.64 2.23 24.35
N LEU A 228 -5.26 1.58 23.37
CA LEU A 228 -6.43 2.07 22.66
C LEU A 228 -7.50 1.00 22.62
N GLN A 229 -8.75 1.38 22.88
CA GLN A 229 -9.91 0.54 22.65
C GLN A 229 -10.99 1.37 21.98
N GLY A 230 -11.59 0.86 20.91
CA GLY A 230 -12.66 1.58 20.22
C GLY A 230 -13.14 0.90 18.93
N PRO A 231 -14.11 1.52 18.25
CA PRO A 231 -14.57 1.06 16.95
C PRO A 231 -13.52 1.32 15.84
N VAL A 232 -13.54 0.48 14.80
CA VAL A 232 -12.79 0.66 13.55
C VAL A 232 -13.67 0.29 12.36
N TYR A 233 -13.57 1.06 11.28
CA TYR A 233 -14.28 0.77 10.04
C TYR A 233 -13.52 -0.26 9.23
N MET A 234 -14.12 -1.43 9.02
CA MET A 234 -13.45 -2.55 8.38
C MET A 234 -12.96 -2.26 6.95
N PRO A 235 -13.74 -1.57 6.08
CA PRO A 235 -13.27 -1.21 4.74
C PRO A 235 -11.98 -0.37 4.71
N ASP A 236 -11.72 0.45 5.74
CA ASP A 236 -10.51 1.29 5.79
C ASP A 236 -9.23 0.45 6.03
N ILE A 237 -9.38 -0.75 6.59
CA ILE A 237 -8.26 -1.63 6.94
C ILE A 237 -8.27 -2.96 6.18
N GLN A 238 -9.31 -3.22 5.38
CA GLN A 238 -9.54 -4.49 4.70
C GLN A 238 -8.40 -4.87 3.76
N THR A 239 -7.82 -3.89 3.05
CA THR A 239 -6.70 -4.09 2.13
C THR A 239 -5.46 -4.71 2.79
N TYR A 240 -5.30 -4.52 4.10
CA TYR A 240 -4.16 -5.02 4.87
C TYR A 240 -4.46 -6.33 5.60
N LEU A 241 -5.71 -6.79 5.54
CA LEU A 241 -6.14 -8.05 6.16
C LEU A 241 -6.22 -9.16 5.10
N PRO A 242 -6.10 -10.43 5.50
CA PRO A 242 -6.33 -11.55 4.58
C PRO A 242 -7.71 -11.46 3.91
N SER A 243 -7.76 -11.72 2.61
CA SER A 243 -8.87 -11.41 1.67
C SER A 243 -10.23 -12.08 1.96
N GLN A 244 -10.39 -12.78 3.09
CA GLN A 244 -11.57 -13.55 3.47
C GLN A 244 -12.44 -12.88 4.55
N ILE A 245 -12.12 -11.66 4.96
CA ILE A 245 -12.83 -10.96 6.02
C ILE A 245 -13.72 -9.88 5.42
N ASP A 246 -14.97 -10.23 5.18
CA ASP A 246 -16.02 -9.31 4.73
C ASP A 246 -16.91 -8.94 5.93
N ALA A 247 -16.54 -7.85 6.59
CA ALA A 247 -17.28 -7.29 7.70
C ALA A 247 -17.39 -5.77 7.55
N ARG A 248 -18.40 -5.18 8.18
CA ARG A 248 -18.67 -3.74 8.09
C ARG A 248 -18.05 -2.95 9.24
N GLU A 249 -18.14 -3.48 10.45
CA GLU A 249 -17.72 -2.82 11.68
C GLU A 249 -16.90 -3.80 12.52
N ALA A 250 -15.93 -3.27 13.26
CA ALA A 250 -15.15 -4.03 14.20
C ALA A 250 -14.82 -3.18 15.43
N THR A 251 -14.38 -3.85 16.49
CA THR A 251 -13.75 -3.20 17.64
C THR A 251 -12.30 -3.62 17.69
N VAL A 252 -11.42 -2.71 18.08
CA VAL A 252 -10.00 -2.99 18.25
C VAL A 252 -9.61 -2.75 19.70
N ASN A 253 -8.73 -3.62 20.22
CA ASN A 253 -7.98 -3.38 21.45
C ASN A 253 -6.51 -3.40 21.05
N VAL A 254 -5.80 -2.30 21.27
CA VAL A 254 -4.41 -2.08 20.86
C VAL A 254 -3.56 -1.73 22.07
N SER A 255 -2.35 -2.26 22.14
CA SER A 255 -1.32 -1.89 23.10
C SER A 255 -0.02 -1.64 22.36
N TYR A 256 0.47 -0.40 22.40
CA TYR A 256 1.79 -0.01 21.94
C TYR A 256 2.76 0.08 23.11
N GLU A 257 3.99 -0.34 22.90
CA GLU A 257 5.13 -0.12 23.79
C GLU A 257 6.24 0.57 23.01
N PHE A 258 6.88 1.56 23.62
CA PHE A 258 7.91 2.40 23.02
C PHE A 258 9.20 2.29 23.83
N TYR A 259 10.32 2.03 23.16
CA TYR A 259 11.58 1.75 23.82
C TYR A 259 12.78 2.12 22.95
N LYS A 260 13.99 2.03 23.52
CA LYS A 260 15.25 2.30 22.82
C LYS A 260 15.25 3.66 22.09
N TYR A 261 14.80 4.69 22.81
CA TYR A 261 14.86 6.07 22.35
C TYR A 261 16.31 6.48 22.06
N GLN A 262 16.51 7.28 21.02
CA GLN A 262 17.81 7.81 20.58
C GLN A 262 18.79 6.77 19.98
N ASP A 263 18.34 5.54 19.75
CA ASP A 263 19.09 4.59 18.92
C ASP A 263 19.35 5.19 17.52
N THR A 264 20.49 4.85 16.91
CA THR A 264 20.77 5.25 15.53
C THR A 264 19.89 4.44 14.58
N ILE A 265 18.92 5.10 13.94
CA ILE A 265 17.95 4.52 13.02
C ILE A 265 17.96 5.34 11.72
N SER A 266 17.98 4.66 10.58
CA SER A 266 17.87 5.26 9.25
C SER A 266 16.95 4.40 8.40
N ILE A 267 15.86 4.98 7.93
CA ILE A 267 14.78 4.34 7.20
C ILE A 267 14.76 4.91 5.78
N GLU A 268 14.84 4.01 4.81
CA GLU A 268 14.69 4.30 3.39
C GLU A 268 13.23 4.09 2.96
N ILE A 269 12.72 5.01 2.15
CA ILE A 269 11.40 4.88 1.53
C ILE A 269 11.55 4.01 0.28
N PRO A 270 10.82 2.88 0.18
CA PRO A 270 10.94 2.00 -0.97
C PRO A 270 10.33 2.63 -2.22
N GLU A 271 10.85 2.25 -3.39
CA GLU A 271 10.16 2.49 -4.66
C GLU A 271 8.95 1.56 -4.76
N ALA A 272 7.77 2.13 -4.97
CA ALA A 272 6.53 1.37 -5.08
C ALA A 272 5.92 1.43 -6.48
N GLU A 273 5.29 0.33 -6.86
CA GLU A 273 4.47 0.20 -8.07
C GLU A 273 3.12 0.91 -7.85
N ASP A 274 3.15 2.24 -7.71
CA ASP A 274 2.00 3.14 -7.47
C ASP A 274 1.01 3.22 -8.65
N TYR A 275 1.18 2.36 -9.63
CA TYR A 275 0.46 2.41 -10.90
C TYR A 275 -0.54 1.26 -11.07
N LEU A 276 -0.65 0.32 -10.11
CA LEU A 276 -1.61 -0.79 -10.18
C LEU A 276 -3.01 -0.33 -9.74
N ILE A 277 -4.03 -0.60 -10.57
CA ILE A 277 -5.44 -0.37 -10.26
C ILE A 277 -6.08 -1.73 -9.95
N ASN A 278 -6.54 -1.93 -8.69
CA ASN A 278 -7.12 -3.20 -8.22
C ASN A 278 -6.21 -4.42 -8.50
N GLY A 279 -4.90 -4.27 -8.27
CA GLY A 279 -3.90 -5.32 -8.51
C GLY A 279 -3.65 -5.64 -9.98
N ARG A 280 -4.07 -4.77 -10.91
CA ARG A 280 -3.86 -4.92 -12.36
C ARG A 280 -3.20 -3.68 -12.94
N LEU A 281 -2.48 -3.89 -14.04
CA LEU A 281 -1.97 -2.76 -14.83
C LEU A 281 -3.14 -1.97 -15.43
N PRO A 282 -3.01 -0.64 -15.51
CA PRO A 282 -4.01 0.23 -16.13
C PRO A 282 -4.11 -0.06 -17.63
N GLY A 283 -5.32 0.14 -18.15
CA GLY A 283 -5.69 -0.19 -19.52
C GLY A 283 -6.00 -1.66 -19.77
N THR A 284 -6.34 -1.95 -21.01
CA THR A 284 -6.68 -3.28 -21.52
C THR A 284 -5.45 -3.90 -22.15
N LYS A 285 -5.07 -5.09 -21.68
CA LYS A 285 -4.04 -5.90 -22.32
C LYS A 285 -4.56 -6.45 -23.65
N VAL A 286 -3.89 -6.12 -24.74
CA VAL A 286 -4.13 -6.67 -26.07
C VAL A 286 -3.24 -7.90 -26.25
N PHE A 287 -3.73 -8.94 -26.93
CA PHE A 287 -2.89 -10.09 -27.24
C PHE A 287 -1.72 -9.64 -28.12
N GLU A 288 -0.51 -9.78 -27.58
CA GLU A 288 0.73 -9.35 -28.23
C GLU A 288 0.91 -10.04 -29.59
N GLN A 289 1.14 -9.24 -30.63
CA GLN A 289 1.56 -9.68 -31.95
C GLN A 289 3.09 -9.67 -32.05
N VAL A 290 3.62 -10.29 -33.11
CA VAL A 290 5.07 -10.42 -33.31
C VAL A 290 5.79 -9.08 -33.23
N ASN A 291 6.94 -9.04 -32.57
CA ASN A 291 7.87 -7.92 -32.65
C ASN A 291 8.77 -8.12 -33.89
N LEU A 292 8.33 -7.65 -35.08
CA LEU A 292 9.04 -7.86 -36.34
C LEU A 292 9.20 -6.58 -37.15
N VAL A 293 10.44 -6.18 -37.43
CA VAL A 293 10.76 -5.11 -38.36
C VAL A 293 10.51 -5.57 -39.80
N ILE A 294 9.76 -4.79 -40.58
CA ILE A 294 9.43 -5.03 -42.00
C ILE A 294 9.92 -3.90 -42.90
N GLY A 295 10.00 -4.16 -44.21
CA GLY A 295 10.33 -3.15 -45.21
C GLY A 295 9.17 -2.17 -45.44
N PHE A 296 9.49 -0.95 -45.89
CA PHE A 296 8.48 0.06 -46.21
C PHE A 296 7.45 -0.44 -47.23
N GLY A 297 6.16 -0.39 -46.86
CA GLY A 297 5.05 -0.85 -47.69
C GLY A 297 4.92 -2.37 -47.82
N GLU A 298 5.70 -3.14 -47.06
CA GLU A 298 5.56 -4.60 -46.99
C GLU A 298 4.21 -4.98 -46.37
N SER A 299 3.51 -5.94 -46.98
CA SER A 299 2.21 -6.39 -46.47
C SER A 299 2.37 -7.21 -45.20
N HIS A 300 1.52 -6.95 -44.21
CA HIS A 300 1.42 -7.76 -43.00
C HIS A 300 -0.06 -8.04 -42.64
N PRO A 301 -0.34 -9.02 -41.76
CA PRO A 301 -1.67 -9.22 -41.19
C PRO A 301 -2.18 -8.00 -40.41
N GLU A 302 -3.50 -7.90 -40.25
CA GLU A 302 -4.13 -6.80 -39.50
C GLU A 302 -3.69 -6.74 -38.02
N TYR A 303 -3.63 -5.52 -37.47
CA TYR A 303 -3.41 -5.29 -36.04
C TYR A 303 -4.65 -5.64 -35.22
N LYS A 304 -4.42 -6.04 -33.96
CA LYS A 304 -5.47 -6.45 -33.01
C LYS A 304 -6.05 -5.30 -32.18
N SER A 305 -5.52 -4.09 -32.34
CA SER A 305 -6.02 -2.88 -31.72
C SER A 305 -5.92 -1.72 -32.68
N THR A 306 -6.72 -0.68 -32.45
CA THR A 306 -6.68 0.59 -33.18
C THR A 306 -6.67 1.71 -32.16
N PRO A 307 -5.56 2.44 -31.95
CA PRO A 307 -4.26 2.30 -32.62
C PRO A 307 -3.53 0.98 -32.33
N ALA A 308 -2.56 0.61 -33.16
CA ALA A 308 -1.81 -0.62 -32.96
C ALA A 308 -0.92 -0.54 -31.69
N THR A 309 -0.88 -1.64 -30.94
CA THR A 309 -0.08 -1.75 -29.68
C THR A 309 1.04 -2.77 -29.77
N SER A 310 1.05 -3.63 -30.79
CA SER A 310 2.15 -4.57 -31.08
C SER A 310 2.00 -5.08 -32.52
N GLY A 311 3.08 -5.59 -33.11
CA GLY A 311 3.04 -6.18 -34.45
C GLY A 311 4.22 -5.80 -35.33
N TRP A 312 4.02 -6.00 -36.63
CA TRP A 312 4.94 -5.60 -37.68
C TRP A 312 5.13 -4.08 -37.67
N HIS A 313 6.36 -3.60 -37.85
CA HIS A 313 6.66 -2.17 -37.78
C HIS A 313 7.91 -1.82 -38.58
N TYR A 314 8.16 -0.54 -38.80
CA TYR A 314 9.35 -0.07 -39.49
C TYR A 314 10.53 0.10 -38.54
N GLY A 315 11.74 -0.08 -39.07
CA GLY A 315 12.99 0.22 -38.38
C GLY A 315 13.67 1.45 -38.98
N GLN A 316 14.95 1.65 -38.68
CA GLN A 316 15.72 2.72 -39.31
C GLN A 316 15.80 2.51 -40.83
N PRO A 317 15.72 3.59 -41.65
CA PRO A 317 15.63 5.01 -41.25
C PRO A 317 14.19 5.53 -41.04
N ASP A 318 13.17 4.72 -41.30
CA ASP A 318 11.78 5.16 -41.41
C ASP A 318 11.07 5.33 -40.06
N ALA A 319 11.61 4.73 -38.99
CA ALA A 319 11.14 4.86 -37.62
C ALA A 319 12.32 4.76 -36.62
N PRO A 320 12.15 5.18 -35.34
CA PRO A 320 10.93 5.72 -34.71
C PRO A 320 10.55 7.13 -35.23
N ALA A 321 9.29 7.53 -35.02
CA ALA A 321 8.89 8.92 -35.15
C ALA A 321 9.61 9.78 -34.09
N PRO A 322 9.87 11.08 -34.37
CA PRO A 322 10.31 12.03 -33.35
C PRO A 322 9.38 12.03 -32.14
N TRP A 323 9.92 12.14 -30.94
CA TRP A 323 9.12 12.31 -29.72
C TRP A 323 8.47 13.69 -29.66
N GLY A 324 7.35 13.82 -28.93
CA GLY A 324 6.61 15.06 -28.77
C GLY A 324 5.30 15.10 -29.56
N VAL A 325 4.84 16.32 -29.83
CA VAL A 325 3.53 16.58 -30.47
C VAL A 325 3.66 16.58 -31.99
N HIS A 326 2.76 15.87 -32.66
CA HIS A 326 2.61 15.83 -34.10
C HIS A 326 1.24 16.34 -34.51
N ASP A 327 1.21 17.21 -35.52
CA ASP A 327 -0.02 17.77 -36.08
C ASP A 327 -0.66 16.86 -37.15
N GLU A 328 0.06 15.82 -37.58
CA GLU A 328 -0.36 14.89 -38.63
C GLU A 328 -0.49 13.45 -38.11
N PHE A 329 -1.33 12.67 -38.79
CA PHE A 329 -1.50 11.25 -38.50
C PHE A 329 -0.18 10.50 -38.70
N LEU A 330 0.14 9.63 -37.74
CA LEU A 330 1.30 8.75 -37.82
C LEU A 330 0.85 7.31 -38.08
N PRO A 331 1.36 6.65 -39.13
CA PRO A 331 1.05 5.25 -39.41
C PRO A 331 1.45 4.32 -38.25
N ASP A 332 0.66 3.26 -38.04
CA ASP A 332 0.90 2.25 -37.02
C ASP A 332 2.32 1.66 -37.13
N GLU A 333 2.81 1.39 -38.34
CA GLU A 333 4.13 0.82 -38.58
C GLU A 333 5.26 1.73 -38.06
N VAL A 334 5.04 3.05 -38.04
CA VAL A 334 6.00 4.02 -37.50
C VAL A 334 5.85 4.12 -35.98
N LEU A 335 4.62 4.26 -35.49
CA LEU A 335 4.29 4.39 -34.07
C LEU A 335 4.77 3.20 -33.25
N LEU A 336 4.64 1.99 -33.78
CA LEU A 336 5.00 0.77 -33.07
C LEU A 336 6.48 0.73 -32.69
N GLN A 337 7.41 1.28 -33.50
CA GLN A 337 8.82 1.36 -33.13
C GLN A 337 9.07 2.28 -31.92
N ASN A 338 8.24 3.32 -31.72
CA ASN A 338 8.26 4.12 -30.50
C ASN A 338 7.78 3.30 -29.30
N LEU A 339 6.70 2.52 -29.45
CA LEU A 339 6.19 1.66 -28.37
C LEU A 339 7.17 0.53 -28.02
N VAL A 340 7.86 -0.05 -29.01
CA VAL A 340 8.94 -1.03 -28.83
C VAL A 340 10.01 -0.49 -27.88
N GLN A 341 10.36 0.79 -28.02
CA GLN A 341 11.34 1.47 -27.20
C GLN A 341 10.81 1.93 -25.83
N GLY A 342 9.64 1.45 -25.41
CA GLY A 342 9.01 1.83 -24.15
C GLY A 342 8.35 3.21 -24.17
N GLY A 343 8.01 3.71 -25.35
CA GLY A 343 7.24 4.95 -25.48
C GLY A 343 5.76 4.77 -25.17
N ILE A 344 5.09 5.91 -24.99
CA ILE A 344 3.63 6.00 -24.86
C ILE A 344 3.07 6.84 -26.01
N GLY A 345 2.06 6.32 -26.69
CA GLY A 345 1.27 7.06 -27.67
C GLY A 345 0.02 7.68 -27.02
N LEU A 346 -0.14 8.98 -27.16
CA LEU A 346 -1.30 9.75 -26.73
C LEU A 346 -2.06 10.21 -27.97
N HIS A 347 -3.12 9.50 -28.32
CA HIS A 347 -3.83 9.67 -29.56
C HIS A 347 -5.18 10.35 -29.33
N TYR A 348 -5.60 11.19 -30.27
CA TYR A 348 -6.90 11.85 -30.23
C TYR A 348 -7.65 11.76 -31.55
N ASN A 349 -8.96 11.55 -31.49
CA ASN A 349 -9.87 11.53 -32.62
C ASN A 349 -10.91 12.65 -32.46
N CYS A 350 -10.67 13.79 -33.10
CA CYS A 350 -11.54 14.96 -32.99
C CYS A 350 -11.79 15.59 -34.36
N GLU A 351 -12.90 15.23 -35.00
CA GLU A 351 -13.28 15.76 -36.32
C GLU A 351 -13.51 17.28 -36.32
N ASP A 352 -14.06 17.84 -35.22
CA ASP A 352 -14.35 19.27 -35.06
C ASP A 352 -13.27 20.04 -34.24
N GLY A 353 -12.16 19.36 -33.91
CA GLY A 353 -11.09 19.90 -33.05
C GLY A 353 -11.35 19.77 -31.55
N CYS A 354 -10.28 19.56 -30.76
CA CYS A 354 -10.34 19.44 -29.30
C CYS A 354 -9.05 19.98 -28.67
N GLN A 355 -8.82 21.30 -28.82
CA GLN A 355 -7.60 21.96 -28.33
C GLN A 355 -7.38 21.73 -26.83
N ASP A 356 -8.47 21.67 -26.05
CA ASP A 356 -8.45 21.35 -24.62
C ASP A 356 -7.80 20.00 -24.32
N VAL A 357 -8.09 18.97 -25.12
CA VAL A 357 -7.49 17.64 -25.01
C VAL A 357 -6.03 17.69 -25.44
N ILE A 358 -5.74 18.30 -26.59
CA ILE A 358 -4.38 18.39 -27.14
C ILE A 358 -3.45 19.11 -26.15
N ASP A 359 -3.89 20.22 -25.55
CA ASP A 359 -3.13 20.98 -24.56
C ASP A 359 -2.79 20.15 -23.31
N VAL A 360 -3.68 19.24 -22.90
CA VAL A 360 -3.43 18.33 -21.78
C VAL A 360 -2.44 17.24 -22.18
N LEU A 361 -2.61 16.61 -23.34
CA LEU A 361 -1.70 15.55 -23.83
C LEU A 361 -0.29 16.11 -24.10
N ALA A 362 -0.19 17.33 -24.63
CA ALA A 362 1.08 18.02 -24.87
C ALA A 362 1.88 18.20 -23.56
N LYS A 363 1.22 18.57 -22.45
CA LYS A 363 1.88 18.69 -21.15
C LYS A 363 2.52 17.39 -20.68
N PHE A 364 1.89 16.24 -20.92
CA PHE A 364 2.51 14.95 -20.61
C PHE A 364 3.78 14.72 -21.43
N SER A 365 3.81 15.15 -22.70
CA SER A 365 5.01 15.05 -23.52
C SER A 365 6.17 15.96 -23.12
N GLU A 366 5.87 17.06 -22.41
CA GLU A 366 6.88 17.93 -21.79
C GLU A 366 7.41 17.33 -20.48
N GLN A 367 6.56 16.61 -19.75
CA GLN A 367 6.88 16.06 -18.43
C GLN A 367 7.64 14.74 -18.49
N TYR A 368 7.32 13.90 -19.47
CA TYR A 368 7.89 12.55 -19.61
C TYR A 368 8.66 12.44 -20.93
N PRO A 369 9.86 11.83 -20.93
CA PRO A 369 10.51 11.47 -22.17
C PRO A 369 9.69 10.38 -22.89
N LYS A 370 10.02 10.10 -24.15
CA LYS A 370 9.41 9.01 -24.93
C LYS A 370 7.87 9.03 -25.01
N ILE A 371 7.27 10.22 -24.94
CA ILE A 371 5.85 10.41 -25.22
C ILE A 371 5.70 10.92 -26.64
N LEU A 372 4.67 10.43 -27.31
CA LEU A 372 4.25 10.92 -28.60
C LEU A 372 2.78 11.30 -28.54
N VAL A 373 2.43 12.47 -29.08
CA VAL A 373 1.04 12.93 -29.20
C VAL A 373 0.71 13.07 -30.68
N SER A 374 -0.39 12.46 -31.15
CA SER A 374 -0.76 12.56 -32.57
C SER A 374 -2.26 12.40 -32.80
N PRO A 375 -2.83 13.00 -33.86
CA PRO A 375 -4.19 12.70 -34.27
C PRO A 375 -4.30 11.25 -34.77
N TYR A 376 -5.46 10.63 -34.57
CA TYR A 376 -5.77 9.29 -35.03
C TYR A 376 -7.27 9.14 -35.33
N THR A 377 -7.69 9.30 -36.59
CA THR A 377 -9.10 9.36 -36.97
C THR A 377 -9.84 8.02 -36.98
N GLY A 378 -9.11 6.90 -36.94
CA GLY A 378 -9.69 5.55 -36.96
C GLY A 378 -10.17 5.02 -35.60
N MET A 379 -10.07 5.81 -34.53
CA MET A 379 -10.42 5.35 -33.17
C MET A 379 -11.92 5.43 -32.91
N ASN A 380 -12.44 4.48 -32.12
CA ASN A 380 -13.84 4.49 -31.67
C ASN A 380 -14.09 5.54 -30.57
N LYS A 381 -13.06 5.91 -29.82
CA LYS A 381 -13.10 6.82 -28.68
C LYS A 381 -12.33 8.10 -28.99
N LYS A 382 -12.66 9.18 -28.28
CA LYS A 382 -12.04 10.50 -28.46
C LYS A 382 -10.54 10.45 -28.15
N ILE A 383 -10.13 9.63 -27.18
CA ILE A 383 -8.75 9.52 -26.71
C ILE A 383 -8.37 8.04 -26.62
N ALA A 384 -7.17 7.69 -27.08
CA ALA A 384 -6.54 6.41 -26.78
C ALA A 384 -5.10 6.61 -26.31
N ILE A 385 -4.72 5.84 -25.30
CA ILE A 385 -3.37 5.79 -24.73
C ILE A 385 -2.80 4.42 -25.08
N THR A 386 -1.63 4.37 -25.70
CA THR A 386 -1.00 3.12 -26.12
C THR A 386 0.37 2.93 -25.49
N ALA A 387 0.65 1.68 -25.14
CA ALA A 387 1.98 1.17 -24.83
C ALA A 387 2.11 -0.21 -25.50
N TRP A 388 3.32 -0.79 -25.49
CA TRP A 388 3.50 -2.12 -26.07
C TRP A 388 2.54 -3.14 -25.42
N SER A 389 1.65 -3.73 -26.21
CA SER A 389 0.57 -4.67 -25.81
C SER A 389 -0.54 -4.12 -24.89
N TYR A 390 -0.63 -2.81 -24.65
CA TYR A 390 -1.66 -2.20 -23.80
C TYR A 390 -2.31 -0.98 -24.45
N ILE A 391 -3.63 -0.88 -24.33
CA ILE A 391 -4.41 0.27 -24.78
C ILE A 391 -5.39 0.71 -23.69
N ASP A 392 -5.57 2.01 -23.51
CA ASP A 392 -6.64 2.55 -22.70
C ASP A 392 -7.43 3.61 -23.47
N GLU A 393 -8.74 3.44 -23.58
CA GLU A 393 -9.61 4.29 -24.40
C GLU A 393 -10.62 5.04 -23.52
N MET A 394 -10.89 6.31 -23.85
CA MET A 394 -11.82 7.17 -23.11
C MET A 394 -12.46 8.24 -24.00
N ASP A 395 -13.71 8.60 -23.69
CA ASP A 395 -14.44 9.67 -24.38
C ASP A 395 -14.13 11.06 -23.77
N GLU A 396 -13.91 11.10 -22.45
CA GLU A 396 -13.62 12.31 -21.69
C GLU A 396 -12.19 12.25 -21.15
N ILE A 397 -11.54 13.41 -21.07
CA ILE A 397 -10.18 13.53 -20.56
C ILE A 397 -10.15 13.23 -19.05
N ASP A 398 -9.34 12.24 -18.67
CA ASP A 398 -9.09 11.90 -17.27
C ASP A 398 -7.57 11.94 -17.02
N VAL A 399 -7.11 13.06 -16.45
CA VAL A 399 -5.70 13.34 -16.20
C VAL A 399 -5.08 12.29 -15.26
N GLY A 400 -5.80 11.89 -14.22
CA GLY A 400 -5.32 10.92 -13.24
C GLY A 400 -5.17 9.53 -13.85
N ARG A 401 -6.15 9.11 -14.65
CA ARG A 401 -6.09 7.82 -15.38
C ARG A 401 -4.96 7.79 -16.40
N ILE A 402 -4.73 8.88 -17.14
CA ILE A 402 -3.60 9.00 -18.07
C ILE A 402 -2.27 8.89 -17.33
N GLU A 403 -2.11 9.63 -16.25
CA GLU A 403 -0.86 9.65 -15.47
C GLU A 403 -0.54 8.26 -14.90
N VAL A 404 -1.54 7.55 -14.37
CA VAL A 404 -1.38 6.18 -13.88
C VAL A 404 -0.99 5.22 -15.01
N PHE A 405 -1.57 5.35 -16.20
CA PHE A 405 -1.17 4.56 -17.37
C PHE A 405 0.28 4.81 -17.78
N ILE A 406 0.68 6.09 -17.87
CA ILE A 406 2.06 6.48 -18.20
C ILE A 406 3.03 5.89 -17.17
N LYS A 407 2.76 6.07 -15.87
CA LYS A 407 3.60 5.51 -14.80
C LYS A 407 3.75 3.99 -14.87
N ALA A 408 2.70 3.26 -15.27
CA ALA A 408 2.74 1.80 -15.38
C ALA A 408 3.57 1.27 -16.55
N HIS A 409 3.57 1.99 -17.67
CA HIS A 409 3.99 1.44 -18.95
C HIS A 409 5.20 2.14 -19.57
N HIS A 410 5.42 3.42 -19.26
CA HIS A 410 6.53 4.21 -19.80
C HIS A 410 7.87 3.59 -19.41
N ASN A 411 8.68 3.28 -20.43
CA ASN A 411 9.97 2.60 -20.30
C ASN A 411 9.94 1.33 -19.43
N SER A 412 8.78 0.65 -19.34
CA SER A 412 8.63 -0.56 -18.55
C SER A 412 9.28 -1.77 -19.22
N GLU A 413 9.69 -2.77 -18.44
CA GLU A 413 10.31 -4.03 -18.94
C GLU A 413 9.42 -4.83 -19.91
N ARG A 414 8.14 -4.45 -20.02
CA ARG A 414 7.17 -5.07 -20.93
C ARG A 414 7.37 -4.62 -22.38
N ALA A 415 8.05 -3.49 -22.59
CA ALA A 415 8.45 -3.07 -23.92
C ALA A 415 9.73 -3.81 -24.35
N PRO A 416 9.80 -4.35 -25.58
CA PRO A 416 10.90 -5.17 -26.04
C PRO A 416 12.28 -4.49 -25.96
N GLU A 417 12.34 -3.20 -26.23
CA GLU A 417 13.56 -2.39 -26.25
C GLU A 417 13.47 -1.23 -25.24
N HIS A 418 12.91 -1.50 -24.05
CA HIS A 418 12.99 -0.55 -22.95
C HIS A 418 14.45 -0.17 -22.66
N PHE A 419 14.66 1.08 -22.30
CA PHE A 419 16.00 1.57 -21.97
C PHE A 419 16.40 1.07 -20.58
N LYS A 420 17.53 0.36 -20.52
CA LYS A 420 18.24 0.08 -19.27
C LYS A 420 19.33 1.15 -19.10
N PRO A 421 19.26 2.00 -18.06
CA PRO A 421 20.24 3.05 -17.82
C PRO A 421 21.65 2.54 -17.59
#